data_AF-A0A511H681-F1
#
_entry.id   AF-A0A511H681-F1
#
_cell.length_a   1.000
_cell.length_b   1.000
_cell.length_c   1.000
_cell.angle_alpha   90.00
_cell.angle_beta   90.00
_cell.angle_gamma   90.00
#
_symmetry.space_group_name_H-M   'P 1'
#
loop_
_entity.id
_entity.type
_entity.pdbx_description
1 polymer ?
#
loop_
_entity_poly.entity_id
_entity_poly.type
_entity_poly.pdbx_seq_one_letter_code
_entity_poly.pdbx_strand_id
1 'polypeptide(L)'
;MRSVVFAAVVLAGLMTGCAHQAGTYSDLFIPDGEAIYERPVEEMWPEVRKYFTEANLPFREDRGSMVLETEWRQEFGGSKVSGFFHRYMVMGKRESPTQSKLWIIRITKSRNKALAPAGRELDWGVARIIGDKAGGGSSAPGLSVEDWEDRLDAPVGENSFYAESGQGSRDLVMEWRVFRAISPKLMKEENAPKPVKVAMAPDAEGSAAAMDFECGLPILGLGKQVKPGGVLLLGEMHGTQEVPRFIAQAACQTAVAGMPVTVGLELPLESQTRVDTFLDSAGTEDDWLKLMEAPFWRSPYPDGRSSEAVANMLDQLRQLRSRGLDVDIFVFDHPKAQGQAREDAMAATVRHQVESSPGRFHVILSGNIHSRTKKGLPWDKSFRPMGMVLKDELDSVVALDMAYNSGSAWICAVDSKGVKDQLACGIREAKGRDNGDRFFLHTWGGTNGDGYHGVFYVGPVSASAPAVHKGLGRPGGGDNSGVPTEDRTPTLALH
;
A
#
# COMPACT_ATOMS: atom_id res chain seq x y z
N MET A 1 8.80 75.74 -21.78
CA MET A 1 9.41 74.76 -22.70
C MET A 1 10.30 73.85 -21.87
N ARG A 2 10.02 72.53 -21.86
CA ARG A 2 10.96 71.39 -21.81
C ARG A 2 12.03 71.37 -20.69
N SER A 3 12.32 70.34 -19.92
CA SER A 3 11.83 68.97 -19.72
C SER A 3 12.62 68.50 -18.48
N VAL A 4 11.98 67.97 -17.44
CA VAL A 4 12.68 67.24 -16.37
C VAL A 4 11.95 65.91 -16.23
N VAL A 5 12.50 64.88 -16.87
CA VAL A 5 12.11 63.49 -16.67
C VAL A 5 13.22 62.85 -15.86
N PHE A 6 12.88 62.48 -14.62
CA PHE A 6 13.67 61.60 -13.78
C PHE A 6 13.69 60.21 -14.40
N ALA A 7 14.87 59.69 -14.72
CA ALA A 7 15.09 58.28 -14.99
C ALA A 7 15.26 57.54 -13.66
N ALA A 8 14.17 57.02 -13.11
CA ALA A 8 14.22 55.98 -12.09
C ALA A 8 14.22 54.63 -12.81
N VAL A 9 15.39 53.99 -12.87
CA VAL A 9 15.54 52.62 -13.37
C VAL A 9 14.85 51.68 -12.38
N VAL A 10 13.78 51.05 -12.84
CA VAL A 10 13.00 50.05 -12.11
C VAL A 10 13.81 48.76 -12.01
N LEU A 11 14.27 48.45 -10.80
CA LEU A 11 14.65 47.09 -10.38
C LEU A 11 13.34 46.33 -10.09
N ALA A 12 12.81 45.61 -11.08
CA ALA A 12 11.72 44.67 -10.87
C ALA A 12 11.87 43.49 -11.82
N GLY A 13 12.55 42.46 -11.35
CA GLY A 13 12.68 41.19 -12.07
C GLY A 13 13.54 40.26 -11.25
N LEU A 14 12.88 39.44 -10.41
CA LEU A 14 13.31 38.12 -9.91
C LEU A 14 12.47 37.75 -8.67
N MET A 15 11.16 37.54 -8.84
CA MET A 15 10.33 36.81 -7.86
C MET A 15 9.23 36.03 -8.61
N THR A 16 9.61 35.14 -9.52
CA THR A 16 8.70 34.14 -10.10
C THR A 16 9.45 32.83 -10.23
N GLY A 17 9.50 32.05 -9.15
CA GLY A 17 10.22 30.78 -9.18
C GLY A 17 10.17 29.97 -7.89
N CYS A 18 8.99 29.80 -7.27
CA CYS A 18 8.82 28.78 -6.20
C CYS A 18 7.41 28.14 -6.15
N ALA A 19 6.42 28.62 -6.92
CA ALA A 19 5.02 28.19 -6.75
C ALA A 19 4.52 27.14 -7.77
N HIS A 20 5.34 26.71 -8.74
CA HIS A 20 4.84 25.88 -9.85
C HIS A 20 4.83 24.37 -9.57
N GLN A 21 5.54 23.87 -8.53
CA GLN A 21 5.56 22.44 -8.18
C GLN A 21 4.43 22.02 -7.23
N ALA A 22 3.89 22.93 -6.42
CA ALA A 22 2.82 22.62 -5.46
C ALA A 22 1.45 22.36 -6.12
N GLY A 23 1.28 22.69 -7.42
CA GLY A 23 0.01 22.58 -8.14
C GLY A 23 -0.19 21.27 -8.89
N THR A 24 0.83 20.43 -9.07
CA THR A 24 0.78 19.30 -10.01
C THR A 24 0.26 17.99 -9.38
N TYR A 25 0.36 17.84 -8.05
CA TYR A 25 0.06 16.59 -7.32
C TYR A 25 -0.89 16.78 -6.13
N SER A 26 -1.96 17.57 -6.30
CA SER A 26 -2.87 17.97 -5.21
C SER A 26 -3.65 16.83 -4.53
N ASP A 27 -3.62 15.62 -5.09
CA ASP A 27 -4.25 14.41 -4.54
C ASP A 27 -3.27 13.54 -3.72
N LEU A 28 -1.96 13.81 -3.76
CA LEU A 28 -0.95 13.16 -2.90
C LEU A 28 -0.74 13.86 -1.56
N PHE A 29 -1.33 15.04 -1.40
CA PHE A 29 -1.31 15.80 -0.15
C PHE A 29 -2.63 15.59 0.59
N ILE A 30 -2.56 15.05 1.81
CA ILE A 30 -3.69 15.16 2.73
C ILE A 30 -3.84 16.65 3.06
N PRO A 31 -5.00 17.27 2.81
CA PRO A 31 -5.16 18.68 3.11
C PRO A 31 -5.08 18.92 4.62
N ASP A 32 -4.44 20.02 5.02
CA ASP A 32 -4.16 20.34 6.42
C ASP A 32 -5.42 20.74 7.25
N GLY A 33 -6.61 20.72 6.64
CA GLY A 33 -7.87 21.13 7.27
C GLY A 33 -9.07 20.29 6.84
N GLU A 34 -10.19 20.46 7.53
CA GLU A 34 -11.46 19.81 7.17
C GLU A 34 -12.14 20.50 5.99
N ALA A 35 -12.84 19.73 5.15
CA ALA A 35 -13.67 20.27 4.09
C ALA A 35 -14.98 20.82 4.65
N ILE A 36 -15.11 22.15 4.70
CA ILE A 36 -16.31 22.85 5.20
C ILE A 36 -17.12 23.41 4.03
N TYR A 37 -18.38 23.04 3.96
CA TYR A 37 -19.35 23.56 2.99
C TYR A 37 -20.09 24.75 3.59
N GLU A 38 -20.18 25.84 2.85
CA GLU A 38 -20.96 27.04 3.23
C GLU A 38 -22.47 26.88 2.98
N ARG A 39 -23.00 25.70 3.28
CA ARG A 39 -24.42 25.34 3.12
C ARG A 39 -24.89 24.45 4.25
N PRO A 40 -26.18 24.47 4.62
CA PRO A 40 -26.79 23.45 5.46
C PRO A 40 -26.61 22.06 4.84
N VAL A 41 -26.49 21.03 5.70
CA VAL A 41 -26.28 19.65 5.24
C VAL A 41 -27.42 19.17 4.34
N GLU A 42 -28.65 19.63 4.60
CA GLU A 42 -29.85 19.29 3.84
C GLU A 42 -29.80 19.79 2.38
N GLU A 43 -29.16 20.93 2.14
CA GLU A 43 -28.99 21.50 0.79
C GLU A 43 -27.87 20.80 0.02
N MET A 44 -26.81 20.36 0.71
CA MET A 44 -25.66 19.69 0.12
C MET A 44 -25.92 18.20 -0.16
N TRP A 45 -26.69 17.53 0.69
CA TRP A 45 -26.88 16.07 0.67
C TRP A 45 -27.37 15.49 -0.66
N PRO A 46 -28.27 16.13 -1.43
CA PRO A 46 -28.63 15.67 -2.78
C PRO A 46 -27.44 15.56 -3.74
N GLU A 47 -26.50 16.51 -3.70
CA GLU A 47 -25.30 16.47 -4.55
C GLU A 47 -24.31 15.40 -4.09
N VAL A 48 -24.25 15.10 -2.79
CA VAL A 48 -23.47 13.97 -2.26
C VAL A 48 -24.01 12.65 -2.82
N ARG A 49 -25.33 12.43 -2.75
CA ARG A 49 -25.97 11.24 -3.32
C ARG A 49 -25.68 11.10 -4.80
N LYS A 50 -25.83 12.20 -5.54
CA LYS A 50 -25.52 12.26 -6.97
C LYS A 50 -24.05 11.92 -7.25
N TYR A 51 -23.11 12.44 -6.46
CA TYR A 51 -21.69 12.11 -6.58
C TYR A 51 -21.44 10.61 -6.44
N PHE A 52 -21.96 9.95 -5.40
CA PHE A 52 -21.72 8.51 -5.22
C PHE A 52 -22.39 7.66 -6.30
N THR A 53 -23.55 8.08 -6.82
CA THR A 53 -24.16 7.45 -8.00
C THR A 53 -23.32 7.63 -9.27
N GLU A 54 -22.83 8.85 -9.55
CA GLU A 54 -21.99 9.17 -10.72
C GLU A 54 -20.62 8.50 -10.65
N ALA A 55 -20.03 8.39 -9.45
CA ALA A 55 -18.79 7.67 -9.20
C ALA A 55 -18.96 6.14 -9.22
N ASN A 56 -20.14 5.65 -9.61
CA ASN A 56 -20.49 4.24 -9.68
C ASN A 56 -20.26 3.52 -8.33
N LEU A 57 -20.49 4.18 -7.19
CA LEU A 57 -20.39 3.60 -5.85
C LEU A 57 -21.81 3.35 -5.31
N PRO A 58 -22.40 2.15 -5.52
CA PRO A 58 -23.74 1.87 -5.04
C PRO A 58 -23.77 1.93 -3.50
N PHE A 59 -24.82 2.53 -2.95
CA PHE A 59 -24.95 2.76 -1.52
C PHE A 59 -26.36 2.49 -1.01
N ARG A 60 -26.44 2.21 0.29
CA ARG A 60 -27.67 2.22 1.09
C ARG A 60 -27.66 3.45 1.96
N GLU A 61 -28.79 4.13 2.04
CA GLU A 61 -28.94 5.33 2.85
C GLU A 61 -29.90 5.03 4.01
N ASP A 62 -29.53 5.43 5.22
CA ASP A 62 -30.44 5.41 6.35
C ASP A 62 -31.34 6.67 6.29
N ARG A 63 -32.66 6.44 6.25
CA ARG A 63 -33.62 7.50 5.91
C ARG A 63 -33.70 8.52 7.03
N GLY A 64 -33.22 9.73 6.75
CA GLY A 64 -33.35 10.89 7.64
C GLY A 64 -32.17 11.11 8.59
N SER A 65 -31.15 10.25 8.59
CA SER A 65 -29.95 10.41 9.41
C SER A 65 -28.77 11.07 8.66
N MET A 66 -28.92 11.37 7.36
CA MET A 66 -27.83 11.86 6.49
C MET A 66 -26.60 10.95 6.59
N VAL A 67 -26.85 9.64 6.59
CA VAL A 67 -25.83 8.60 6.59
C VAL A 67 -26.05 7.68 5.39
N LEU A 68 -25.01 7.45 4.61
CA LEU A 68 -24.99 6.41 3.58
C LEU A 68 -23.81 5.47 3.76
N GLU A 69 -24.02 4.20 3.41
CA GLU A 69 -23.00 3.16 3.40
C GLU A 69 -22.89 2.59 1.99
N THR A 70 -21.70 2.62 1.40
CA THR A 70 -21.47 1.97 0.11
C THR A 70 -21.43 0.45 0.27
N GLU A 71 -21.71 -0.26 -0.81
CA GLU A 71 -21.47 -1.71 -0.86
C GLU A 71 -19.97 -2.01 -0.78
N TRP A 72 -19.62 -3.23 -0.36
CA TRP A 72 -18.23 -3.68 -0.29
C TRP A 72 -17.63 -3.80 -1.69
N ARG A 73 -16.46 -3.17 -1.88
CA ARG A 73 -15.65 -3.27 -3.10
C ARG A 73 -14.28 -3.84 -2.81
N GLN A 74 -13.76 -4.62 -3.75
CA GLN A 74 -12.41 -5.16 -3.66
C GLN A 74 -11.41 -4.07 -4.10
N GLU A 75 -10.44 -3.75 -3.25
CA GLU A 75 -9.27 -2.97 -3.65
C GLU A 75 -8.55 -3.71 -4.78
N PHE A 76 -8.27 -3.01 -5.88
CA PHE A 76 -7.73 -3.62 -7.10
C PHE A 76 -8.60 -4.80 -7.60
N GLY A 77 -9.88 -4.50 -7.87
CA GLY A 77 -10.89 -5.49 -8.24
C GLY A 77 -10.46 -6.45 -9.37
N GLY A 78 -10.53 -7.76 -9.08
CA GLY A 78 -10.20 -8.83 -10.04
C GLY A 78 -9.04 -9.75 -9.61
N SER A 79 -8.30 -9.43 -8.54
CA SER A 79 -7.18 -10.27 -8.09
C SER A 79 -7.65 -11.61 -7.50
N LYS A 80 -6.97 -12.69 -7.91
CA LYS A 80 -7.26 -14.10 -7.53
C LYS A 80 -6.60 -14.55 -6.22
N VAL A 81 -5.59 -13.82 -5.71
CA VAL A 81 -4.67 -14.35 -4.67
C VAL A 81 -4.94 -13.80 -3.26
N SER A 82 -5.52 -12.61 -3.11
CA SER A 82 -6.10 -12.14 -1.84
C SER A 82 -6.84 -10.83 -2.09
N GLY A 83 -8.02 -10.69 -1.48
CA GLY A 83 -8.84 -9.49 -1.60
C GLY A 83 -8.84 -8.68 -0.31
N PHE A 84 -8.32 -7.46 -0.38
CA PHE A 84 -8.73 -6.41 0.55
C PHE A 84 -10.04 -5.84 0.04
N PHE A 85 -11.01 -5.71 0.91
CA PHE A 85 -12.30 -5.10 0.60
C PHE A 85 -12.43 -3.83 1.41
N HIS A 86 -13.06 -2.83 0.84
CA HIS A 86 -13.45 -1.65 1.58
C HIS A 86 -14.87 -1.21 1.23
N ARG A 87 -15.43 -0.39 2.11
CA ARG A 87 -16.63 0.39 1.87
C ARG A 87 -16.49 1.74 2.55
N TYR A 88 -17.29 2.71 2.13
CA TYR A 88 -17.36 4.02 2.76
C TYR A 88 -18.65 4.14 3.57
N MET A 89 -18.54 4.61 4.80
CA MET A 89 -19.64 5.16 5.58
C MET A 89 -19.51 6.69 5.52
N VAL A 90 -20.49 7.36 4.96
CA VAL A 90 -20.50 8.81 4.74
C VAL A 90 -21.56 9.41 5.63
N MET A 91 -21.17 10.39 6.43
CA MET A 91 -22.02 11.06 7.40
C MET A 91 -22.02 12.56 7.14
N GLY A 92 -23.20 13.13 6.92
CA GLY A 92 -23.39 14.58 6.92
C GLY A 92 -23.40 15.13 8.34
N LYS A 93 -22.54 16.10 8.64
CA LYS A 93 -22.50 16.79 9.93
C LYS A 93 -22.80 18.27 9.77
N ARG A 94 -23.61 18.81 10.69
CA ARG A 94 -23.86 20.25 10.80
C ARG A 94 -22.77 20.86 11.69
N GLU A 95 -22.03 21.83 11.16
CA GLU A 95 -21.08 22.63 11.95
C GLU A 95 -21.76 23.87 12.52
N SER A 96 -22.61 24.51 11.72
CA SER A 96 -23.45 25.63 12.11
C SER A 96 -24.77 25.59 11.34
N PRO A 97 -25.75 26.47 11.61
CA PRO A 97 -26.99 26.52 10.83
C PRO A 97 -26.77 26.78 9.33
N THR A 98 -25.62 27.35 8.94
CA THR A 98 -25.28 27.71 7.56
C THR A 98 -24.07 26.96 7.02
N GLN A 99 -23.41 26.12 7.83
CA GLN A 99 -22.22 25.37 7.43
C GLN A 99 -22.34 23.90 7.80
N SER A 100 -21.79 23.05 6.95
CA SER A 100 -21.77 21.61 7.14
C SER A 100 -20.43 21.02 6.72
N LYS A 101 -20.18 19.78 7.13
CA LYS A 101 -19.05 18.97 6.70
C LYS A 101 -19.46 17.53 6.45
N LEU A 102 -18.64 16.82 5.71
CA LEU A 102 -18.79 15.37 5.54
C LEU A 102 -17.73 14.67 6.37
N TRP A 103 -18.14 13.64 7.10
CA TRP A 103 -17.22 12.63 7.60
C TRP A 103 -17.34 11.41 6.71
N ILE A 104 -16.23 11.02 6.09
CA ILE A 104 -16.17 9.81 5.28
C ILE A 104 -15.25 8.83 5.99
N ILE A 105 -15.80 7.69 6.41
CA ILE A 105 -15.07 6.63 7.09
C ILE A 105 -14.90 5.50 6.10
N ARG A 106 -13.65 5.14 5.80
CA ARG A 106 -13.33 3.95 5.03
C ARG A 106 -13.19 2.78 5.98
N ILE A 107 -13.99 1.75 5.76
CA ILE A 107 -13.98 0.51 6.53
C ILE A 107 -13.31 -0.54 5.66
N THR A 108 -12.19 -1.11 6.10
CA THR A 108 -11.47 -2.16 5.38
C THR A 108 -11.63 -3.52 6.07
N LYS A 109 -11.76 -4.58 5.27
CA LYS A 109 -11.66 -5.98 5.72
C LYS A 109 -10.79 -6.76 4.75
N SER A 110 -10.10 -7.79 5.21
CA SER A 110 -9.40 -8.72 4.33
C SER A 110 -10.12 -10.07 4.30
N ARG A 111 -9.88 -10.85 3.24
CA ARG A 111 -10.37 -12.24 3.14
C ARG A 111 -9.58 -13.24 3.99
N ASN A 112 -8.43 -12.85 4.53
CA ASN A 112 -7.58 -13.72 5.35
C ASN A 112 -8.03 -13.67 6.81
N LYS A 113 -8.48 -14.81 7.36
CA LYS A 113 -8.77 -15.00 8.79
C LYS A 113 -7.61 -14.61 9.71
N ALA A 114 -6.37 -14.57 9.19
CA ALA A 114 -5.17 -14.15 9.90
C ALA A 114 -5.12 -12.65 10.27
N LEU A 115 -5.98 -11.82 9.68
CA LEU A 115 -6.14 -10.40 10.01
C LEU A 115 -7.36 -10.14 10.91
N ALA A 116 -8.09 -11.19 11.29
CA ALA A 116 -9.06 -11.07 12.37
C ALA A 116 -8.30 -11.03 13.71
N PRO A 117 -8.62 -10.09 14.62
CA PRO A 117 -8.12 -10.18 15.99
C PRO A 117 -8.46 -11.56 16.57
N ALA A 118 -7.56 -12.09 17.41
CA ALA A 118 -7.78 -13.34 18.12
C ALA A 118 -9.14 -13.32 18.86
N GLY A 119 -9.85 -14.45 18.90
CA GLY A 119 -11.18 -14.56 19.55
C GLY A 119 -12.39 -14.42 18.60
N ARG A 120 -12.20 -14.60 17.29
CA ARG A 120 -13.29 -14.51 16.30
C ARG A 120 -13.45 -15.75 15.43
N GLU A 121 -13.10 -16.93 15.94
CA GLU A 121 -13.59 -18.17 15.31
C GLU A 121 -15.11 -18.22 15.39
N LEU A 122 -15.76 -18.03 14.23
CA LEU A 122 -17.18 -18.33 14.06
C LEU A 122 -17.44 -19.81 14.35
N ASP A 123 -18.14 -20.04 15.45
CA ASP A 123 -18.80 -21.29 15.80
C ASP A 123 -19.80 -21.68 14.69
N TRP A 124 -19.67 -22.88 14.15
CA TRP A 124 -20.60 -23.50 13.20
C TRP A 124 -21.69 -24.31 13.92
N GLY A 125 -22.10 -23.88 15.10
CA GLY A 125 -23.21 -24.46 15.85
C GLY A 125 -24.57 -24.07 15.26
N VAL A 126 -25.31 -25.05 14.74
CA VAL A 126 -26.73 -24.91 14.38
C VAL A 126 -27.51 -24.54 15.65
N ALA A 127 -28.02 -23.31 15.71
CA ALA A 127 -28.93 -22.90 16.75
C ALA A 127 -30.16 -23.82 16.79
N ARG A 128 -30.31 -24.59 17.87
CA ARG A 128 -31.62 -25.05 18.35
C ARG A 128 -31.87 -24.42 19.71
N ILE A 129 -32.65 -23.35 19.70
CA ILE A 129 -33.29 -22.83 20.90
C ILE A 129 -34.27 -23.88 21.40
N ILE A 130 -34.07 -24.37 22.62
CA ILE A 130 -35.13 -25.00 23.42
C ILE A 130 -35.01 -24.48 24.86
N GLY A 131 -36.00 -23.66 25.28
CA GLY A 131 -36.51 -23.66 26.66
C GLY A 131 -36.01 -22.58 27.63
N ASP A 132 -36.81 -21.52 27.79
CA ASP A 132 -37.27 -20.91 29.05
C ASP A 132 -36.45 -21.09 30.36
N LYS A 133 -35.85 -19.99 30.86
CA LYS A 133 -36.29 -19.24 32.06
C LYS A 133 -35.25 -18.22 32.56
N ALA A 134 -35.74 -17.00 32.78
CA ALA A 134 -35.42 -16.08 33.87
C ALA A 134 -33.98 -15.52 34.05
N GLY A 135 -33.86 -14.21 33.80
CA GLY A 135 -33.33 -13.29 34.82
C GLY A 135 -31.92 -12.71 34.62
N GLY A 136 -31.86 -11.49 34.08
CA GLY A 136 -30.92 -10.44 34.51
C GLY A 136 -29.48 -10.52 34.00
N GLY A 137 -29.11 -9.57 33.12
CA GLY A 137 -27.72 -9.27 32.76
C GLY A 137 -27.48 -9.37 31.25
N SER A 138 -27.47 -8.23 30.58
CA SER A 138 -27.06 -8.09 29.17
C SER A 138 -25.63 -8.58 28.99
N SER A 139 -25.49 -9.85 28.63
CA SER A 139 -24.25 -10.52 28.25
C SER A 139 -24.39 -10.91 26.78
N ALA A 140 -23.44 -10.49 25.94
CA ALA A 140 -23.25 -11.16 24.66
C ALA A 140 -22.88 -12.61 25.00
N PRO A 141 -23.66 -13.62 24.58
CA PRO A 141 -23.36 -15.00 24.96
C PRO A 141 -22.06 -15.43 24.28
N GLY A 142 -21.08 -15.88 25.07
CA GLY A 142 -19.95 -16.66 24.54
C GLY A 142 -18.54 -16.05 24.60
N LEU A 143 -18.31 -14.95 25.32
CA LEU A 143 -16.94 -14.43 25.55
C LEU A 143 -16.47 -14.73 26.97
N SER A 144 -15.23 -15.22 27.12
CA SER A 144 -14.59 -15.39 28.44
C SER A 144 -14.27 -14.03 29.06
N VAL A 145 -14.03 -13.98 30.37
CA VAL A 145 -13.71 -12.72 31.08
C VAL A 145 -12.36 -12.19 30.61
N GLU A 146 -11.41 -13.06 30.29
CA GLU A 146 -10.11 -12.69 29.73
C GLU A 146 -10.24 -12.06 28.32
N ASP A 147 -11.12 -12.58 27.45
CA ASP A 147 -11.38 -12.02 26.11
C ASP A 147 -12.03 -10.61 26.16
N TRP A 148 -12.69 -10.27 27.28
CA TRP A 148 -13.23 -8.93 27.51
C TRP A 148 -12.16 -7.93 27.93
N GLU A 149 -11.17 -8.36 28.71
CA GLU A 149 -10.06 -7.52 29.15
C GLU A 149 -9.15 -7.18 27.96
N ASP A 150 -8.82 -8.16 27.10
CA ASP A 150 -8.04 -7.93 25.86
C ASP A 150 -8.75 -7.00 24.86
N ARG A 151 -10.09 -7.03 24.84
CA ARG A 151 -10.91 -6.09 24.04
C ARG A 151 -10.86 -4.66 24.58
N LEU A 152 -10.74 -4.49 25.89
CA LEU A 152 -10.67 -3.18 26.55
C LEU A 152 -9.26 -2.59 26.50
N ASP A 153 -8.23 -3.43 26.45
CA ASP A 153 -6.82 -3.05 26.41
C ASP A 153 -6.28 -2.78 24.99
N ALA A 154 -7.07 -3.00 23.94
CA ALA A 154 -6.71 -2.63 22.58
C ALA A 154 -6.52 -1.09 22.47
N PRO A 155 -5.35 -0.59 22.01
CA PRO A 155 -5.07 0.85 21.99
C PRO A 155 -6.06 1.59 21.08
N VAL A 156 -6.78 2.54 21.67
CA VAL A 156 -7.80 3.36 21.00
C VAL A 156 -7.15 4.63 20.47
N GLY A 157 -6.93 4.72 19.16
CA GLY A 157 -6.65 6.00 18.51
C GLY A 157 -7.93 6.85 18.43
N GLU A 158 -7.83 8.17 18.65
CA GLU A 158 -8.97 9.11 18.68
C GLU A 158 -9.85 9.12 17.41
N ASN A 159 -9.39 8.50 16.31
CA ASN A 159 -10.09 8.43 15.01
C ASN A 159 -10.60 7.01 14.65
N SER A 160 -10.56 6.06 15.58
CA SER A 160 -10.95 4.66 15.33
C SER A 160 -12.37 4.37 15.84
N PHE A 161 -13.20 3.75 15.01
CA PHE A 161 -14.53 3.22 15.40
C PHE A 161 -14.70 1.81 14.84
N TYR A 162 -15.26 0.91 15.65
CA TYR A 162 -15.55 -0.47 15.25
C TYR A 162 -17.01 -0.59 14.78
N ALA A 163 -17.20 -0.83 13.48
CA ALA A 163 -18.44 -1.35 12.92
C ALA A 163 -18.17 -2.77 12.41
N GLU A 164 -18.65 -3.77 13.15
CA GLU A 164 -18.49 -5.21 12.85
C GLU A 164 -17.03 -5.73 12.87
N SER A 165 -16.54 -6.32 11.76
CA SER A 165 -15.21 -6.93 11.59
C SER A 165 -14.22 -6.10 10.79
N GLY A 166 -14.59 -4.84 10.49
CA GLY A 166 -13.71 -3.91 9.80
C GLY A 166 -13.07 -2.91 10.74
N GLN A 167 -11.82 -2.53 10.44
CA GLN A 167 -11.21 -1.32 10.98
C GLN A 167 -11.68 -0.13 10.14
N GLY A 168 -12.33 0.85 10.79
CA GLY A 168 -12.80 2.08 10.16
C GLY A 168 -11.84 3.23 10.47
N SER A 169 -11.40 3.96 9.44
CA SER A 169 -10.61 5.19 9.59
C SER A 169 -11.17 6.32 8.73
N ARG A 170 -11.04 7.56 9.21
CA ARG A 170 -11.56 8.76 8.51
C ARG A 170 -10.74 9.09 7.24
N ASP A 171 -11.35 9.04 6.08
CA ASP A 171 -10.72 9.28 4.78
C ASP A 171 -10.83 10.75 4.35
N LEU A 172 -9.93 11.60 4.87
CA LEU A 172 -9.89 13.03 4.55
C LEU A 172 -9.68 13.31 3.05
N VAL A 173 -8.98 12.44 2.32
CA VAL A 173 -8.78 12.64 0.88
C VAL A 173 -10.08 12.38 0.14
N MET A 174 -10.84 11.36 0.52
CA MET A 174 -12.18 11.17 -0.03
C MET A 174 -13.12 12.33 0.36
N GLU A 175 -13.05 12.88 1.58
CA GLU A 175 -13.81 14.07 1.99
C GLU A 175 -13.54 15.26 1.08
N TRP A 176 -12.26 15.58 0.86
CA TRP A 176 -11.84 16.67 -0.02
C TRP A 176 -12.12 16.39 -1.49
N ARG A 177 -12.06 15.14 -1.93
CA ARG A 177 -12.42 14.73 -3.29
C ARG A 177 -13.91 14.96 -3.56
N VAL A 178 -14.78 14.53 -2.64
CA VAL A 178 -16.23 14.81 -2.72
C VAL A 178 -16.46 16.31 -2.68
N PHE A 179 -15.80 17.02 -1.76
CA PHE A 179 -15.91 18.49 -1.64
C PHE A 179 -15.56 19.21 -2.93
N ARG A 180 -14.41 18.91 -3.55
CA ARG A 180 -13.96 19.52 -4.81
C ARG A 180 -14.92 19.23 -5.97
N ALA A 181 -15.60 18.09 -5.95
CA ALA A 181 -16.55 17.71 -6.99
C ALA A 181 -17.93 18.37 -6.85
N ILE A 182 -18.43 18.54 -5.62
CA ILE A 182 -19.78 19.07 -5.37
C ILE A 182 -19.79 20.57 -5.04
N SER A 183 -18.74 21.12 -4.43
CA SER A 183 -18.67 22.53 -4.03
C SER A 183 -18.90 23.50 -5.21
N PRO A 184 -18.32 23.29 -6.42
CA PRO A 184 -18.62 24.14 -7.58
C PRO A 184 -20.08 24.05 -8.06
N LYS A 185 -20.76 22.92 -7.83
CA LYS A 185 -22.18 22.74 -8.18
C LYS A 185 -23.10 23.46 -7.18
N LEU A 186 -22.63 23.68 -5.95
CA LEU A 186 -23.36 24.32 -4.85
C LEU A 186 -23.16 25.85 -4.80
N MET A 187 -22.22 26.39 -5.59
CA MET A 187 -21.96 27.82 -5.75
C MET A 187 -22.25 28.20 -7.22
N LYS A 188 -22.98 29.30 -7.48
CA LYS A 188 -23.05 29.84 -8.86
C LYS A 188 -21.62 30.30 -9.24
N GLU A 189 -21.12 29.79 -10.36
CA GLU A 189 -19.69 29.67 -10.72
C GLU A 189 -18.82 30.93 -10.66
N GLU A 190 -17.60 30.78 -10.09
CA GLU A 190 -16.31 31.08 -10.76
C GLU A 190 -15.16 30.37 -9.99
N ASN A 191 -14.23 29.72 -10.71
CA ASN A 191 -13.12 28.85 -10.25
C ASN A 191 -13.41 27.36 -10.00
N ALA A 192 -13.79 26.63 -11.05
CA ALA A 192 -13.66 25.17 -11.08
C ALA A 192 -12.16 24.77 -11.21
N PRO A 193 -11.62 23.86 -10.39
CA PRO A 193 -10.25 23.37 -10.53
C PRO A 193 -10.07 22.58 -11.83
N LYS A 194 -8.90 22.71 -12.46
CA LYS A 194 -8.55 21.97 -13.67
C LYS A 194 -8.56 20.46 -13.40
N PRO A 195 -9.05 19.62 -14.32
CA PRO A 195 -9.09 18.18 -14.15
C PRO A 195 -7.69 17.63 -13.85
N VAL A 196 -7.62 16.73 -12.87
CA VAL A 196 -6.41 16.00 -12.48
C VAL A 196 -5.90 15.25 -13.71
N LYS A 197 -4.67 15.56 -14.14
CA LYS A 197 -4.03 14.83 -15.23
C LYS A 197 -3.49 13.53 -14.64
N VAL A 198 -4.11 12.41 -15.01
CA VAL A 198 -3.62 11.07 -14.72
C VAL A 198 -2.44 10.75 -15.65
N ALA A 199 -1.41 10.05 -15.15
CA ALA A 199 -0.31 9.60 -15.99
C ALA A 199 -0.78 8.38 -16.79
N MET A 200 -0.88 8.54 -18.11
CA MET A 200 -1.35 7.50 -19.00
C MET A 200 -0.20 6.78 -19.70
N ALA A 201 -0.28 5.46 -19.81
CA ALA A 201 0.69 4.66 -20.55
C ALA A 201 0.72 5.10 -22.04
N PRO A 202 1.88 5.07 -22.72
CA PRO A 202 2.03 5.54 -24.10
C PRO A 202 1.10 4.87 -25.13
N ASP A 203 0.61 3.68 -24.82
CA ASP A 203 -0.19 2.78 -25.63
C ASP A 203 -1.63 2.58 -25.09
N ALA A 204 -2.06 3.38 -24.11
CA ALA A 204 -3.38 3.24 -23.50
C ALA A 204 -4.53 3.56 -24.48
N GLU A 205 -5.36 2.56 -24.82
CA GLU A 205 -6.64 2.76 -25.50
C GLU A 205 -7.74 3.12 -24.49
N GLY A 206 -7.89 4.41 -24.16
CA GLY A 206 -9.02 4.90 -23.34
C GLY A 206 -8.72 6.21 -22.61
N SER A 207 -9.73 6.78 -21.93
CA SER A 207 -9.56 7.87 -20.96
C SER A 207 -9.89 7.34 -19.57
N ALA A 208 -8.90 6.83 -18.85
CA ALA A 208 -9.12 6.36 -17.49
C ALA A 208 -9.39 7.56 -16.58
N ALA A 209 -10.56 7.61 -15.94
CA ALA A 209 -10.82 8.66 -14.96
C ALA A 209 -10.10 8.30 -13.65
N ALA A 210 -9.54 9.28 -12.94
CA ALA A 210 -8.97 9.07 -11.61
C ALA A 210 -9.92 8.37 -10.61
N MET A 211 -11.24 8.41 -10.90
CA MET A 211 -12.31 7.78 -10.12
C MET A 211 -12.46 6.27 -10.36
N ASP A 212 -11.90 5.72 -11.44
CA ASP A 212 -12.00 4.28 -11.74
C ASP A 212 -11.00 3.44 -10.91
N PHE A 213 -10.18 4.10 -10.09
CA PHE A 213 -9.08 3.51 -9.34
C PHE A 213 -9.21 3.75 -7.83
N GLU A 214 -9.47 2.69 -7.08
CA GLU A 214 -9.47 2.72 -5.62
C GLU A 214 -8.05 2.44 -5.07
N CYS A 215 -7.18 3.46 -5.07
CA CYS A 215 -5.75 3.36 -4.71
C CYS A 215 -5.42 3.20 -3.20
N GLY A 216 -6.33 2.64 -2.38
CA GLY A 216 -6.12 2.55 -0.93
C GLY A 216 -6.31 3.87 -0.19
N LEU A 217 -6.07 3.86 1.13
CA LEU A 217 -6.00 5.09 1.92
C LEU A 217 -4.75 5.88 1.52
N PRO A 218 -4.79 7.22 1.54
CA PRO A 218 -3.62 8.03 1.23
C PRO A 218 -2.45 7.69 2.12
N ILE A 219 -1.29 7.45 1.50
CA ILE A 219 -0.06 7.20 2.23
C ILE A 219 0.52 8.55 2.66
N LEU A 220 0.56 8.79 3.98
CA LEU A 220 1.01 10.07 4.52
C LEU A 220 2.46 10.34 4.10
N GLY A 221 2.75 11.55 3.62
CA GLY A 221 4.11 11.95 3.25
C GLY A 221 4.61 11.43 1.89
N LEU A 222 3.86 10.56 1.19
CA LEU A 222 4.24 10.06 -0.14
C LEU A 222 4.42 11.21 -1.15
N GLY A 223 3.49 12.16 -1.17
CA GLY A 223 3.55 13.32 -2.08
C GLY A 223 4.79 14.20 -1.95
N LYS A 224 5.49 14.16 -0.82
CA LYS A 224 6.75 14.89 -0.62
C LYS A 224 7.95 14.24 -1.32
N GLN A 225 7.84 12.95 -1.64
CA GLN A 225 8.93 12.18 -2.26
C GLN A 225 8.76 12.09 -3.79
N VAL A 226 7.53 12.19 -4.29
CA VAL A 226 7.21 12.03 -5.71
C VAL A 226 7.73 13.22 -6.52
N LYS A 227 8.68 12.94 -7.42
CA LYS A 227 9.22 13.88 -8.41
C LYS A 227 9.88 13.13 -9.58
N PRO A 228 9.99 13.73 -10.78
CA PRO A 228 10.66 13.10 -11.92
C PRO A 228 12.12 12.76 -11.58
N GLY A 229 12.57 11.57 -11.95
CA GLY A 229 13.92 11.05 -11.68
C GLY A 229 14.17 10.75 -10.20
N GLY A 230 13.16 10.94 -9.33
CA GLY A 230 13.27 10.63 -7.91
C GLY A 230 13.34 9.13 -7.67
N VAL A 231 14.29 8.69 -6.86
CA VAL A 231 14.43 7.29 -6.44
C VAL A 231 14.10 7.16 -4.98
N LEU A 232 13.09 6.34 -4.67
CA LEU A 232 12.70 5.96 -3.33
C LEU A 232 13.11 4.50 -3.09
N LEU A 233 14.19 4.30 -2.33
CA LEU A 233 14.65 2.97 -1.91
C LEU A 233 13.92 2.56 -0.63
N LEU A 234 13.22 1.43 -0.67
CA LEU A 234 12.46 0.90 0.45
C LEU A 234 13.13 -0.39 0.92
N GLY A 235 13.81 -0.31 2.07
CA GLY A 235 14.40 -1.46 2.75
C GLY A 235 13.37 -2.19 3.57
N GLU A 236 13.04 -3.42 3.18
CA GLU A 236 12.01 -4.22 3.87
C GLU A 236 12.57 -5.44 4.63
N MET A 237 11.70 -5.99 5.47
CA MET A 237 11.75 -7.38 5.90
C MET A 237 10.87 -8.21 4.95
N HIS A 238 11.49 -9.14 4.21
CA HIS A 238 10.77 -10.01 3.29
C HIS A 238 9.68 -10.84 3.98
N GLY A 239 8.71 -11.28 3.18
CA GLY A 239 7.71 -12.25 3.62
C GLY A 239 6.56 -11.65 4.44
N THR A 240 6.28 -10.35 4.28
CA THR A 240 5.11 -9.68 4.84
C THR A 240 4.03 -9.44 3.78
N GLN A 241 2.76 -9.31 4.19
CA GLN A 241 1.66 -8.98 3.27
C GLN A 241 1.58 -7.47 3.01
N GLU A 242 1.98 -6.67 3.99
CA GLU A 242 1.72 -5.24 4.04
C GLU A 242 2.70 -4.44 3.18
N VAL A 243 3.96 -4.88 3.05
CA VAL A 243 4.94 -4.17 2.22
C VAL A 243 4.57 -4.25 0.73
N PRO A 244 4.27 -5.42 0.11
CA PRO A 244 3.81 -5.45 -1.27
C PRO A 244 2.52 -4.65 -1.50
N ARG A 245 1.60 -4.65 -0.52
CA ARG A 245 0.40 -3.81 -0.57
C ARG A 245 0.74 -2.31 -0.57
N PHE A 246 1.67 -1.88 0.27
CA PHE A 246 2.16 -0.51 0.33
C PHE A 246 2.71 -0.08 -1.03
N ILE A 247 3.50 -0.93 -1.70
CA ILE A 247 4.07 -0.63 -3.02
C ILE A 247 2.97 -0.45 -4.07
N ALA A 248 2.00 -1.36 -4.14
CA ALA A 248 0.88 -1.24 -5.08
C ALA A 248 0.05 0.04 -4.84
N GLN A 249 -0.22 0.39 -3.57
CA GLN A 249 -0.90 1.64 -3.22
C GLN A 249 -0.07 2.87 -3.58
N ALA A 250 1.24 2.88 -3.29
CA ALA A 250 2.13 3.98 -3.64
C ALA A 250 2.22 4.20 -5.15
N ALA A 251 2.32 3.12 -5.94
CA ALA A 251 2.32 3.19 -7.40
C ALA A 251 1.00 3.73 -7.94
N CYS A 252 -0.15 3.23 -7.45
CA CYS A 252 -1.47 3.71 -7.84
C CYS A 252 -1.66 5.20 -7.53
N GLN A 253 -1.37 5.62 -6.29
CA GLN A 253 -1.51 7.02 -5.87
C GLN A 253 -0.60 7.95 -6.69
N THR A 254 0.63 7.51 -6.98
CA THR A 254 1.59 8.26 -7.81
C THR A 254 1.11 8.43 -9.25
N ALA A 255 0.66 7.34 -9.88
CA ALA A 255 0.19 7.34 -11.27
C ALA A 255 -1.11 8.15 -11.44
N VAL A 256 -2.07 7.99 -10.53
CA VAL A 256 -3.33 8.76 -10.53
C VAL A 256 -3.07 10.25 -10.33
N ALA A 257 -2.03 10.62 -9.58
CA ALA A 257 -1.63 12.01 -9.41
C ALA A 257 -0.87 12.59 -10.62
N GLY A 258 -0.65 11.84 -11.69
CA GLY A 258 -0.03 12.36 -12.91
C GLY A 258 1.47 12.12 -13.03
N MET A 259 2.06 11.28 -12.17
CA MET A 259 3.47 10.90 -12.27
C MET A 259 3.61 9.44 -12.75
N PRO A 260 4.24 9.20 -13.91
CA PRO A 260 4.66 7.85 -14.30
C PRO A 260 5.53 7.21 -13.22
N VAL A 261 5.25 5.94 -12.91
CA VAL A 261 5.96 5.22 -11.84
C VAL A 261 6.58 3.94 -12.37
N THR A 262 7.80 3.65 -11.93
CA THR A 262 8.45 2.37 -12.17
C THR A 262 8.77 1.71 -10.84
N VAL A 263 8.35 0.47 -10.67
CA VAL A 263 8.64 -0.35 -9.48
C VAL A 263 9.83 -1.26 -9.78
N GLY A 264 10.91 -1.11 -9.03
CA GLY A 264 12.05 -2.03 -9.06
C GLY A 264 11.88 -3.12 -8.01
N LEU A 265 12.00 -4.39 -8.40
CA LEU A 265 11.87 -5.53 -7.49
C LEU A 265 13.18 -6.34 -7.40
N GLU A 266 13.54 -6.77 -6.20
CA GLU A 266 14.65 -7.67 -5.94
C GLU A 266 14.31 -9.12 -6.38
N LEU A 267 14.02 -9.30 -7.66
CA LEU A 267 13.81 -10.60 -8.31
C LEU A 267 14.95 -10.87 -9.31
N PRO A 268 15.26 -12.15 -9.61
CA PRO A 268 16.32 -12.49 -10.56
C PRO A 268 16.09 -11.86 -11.93
N LEU A 269 17.15 -11.33 -12.55
CA LEU A 269 17.10 -10.78 -13.92
C LEU A 269 16.50 -11.74 -14.95
N GLU A 270 16.67 -13.06 -14.77
CA GLU A 270 16.07 -14.07 -15.64
C GLU A 270 14.53 -14.04 -15.65
N SER A 271 13.91 -13.37 -14.67
CA SER A 271 12.45 -13.21 -14.58
C SER A 271 11.92 -12.02 -15.37
N GLN A 272 12.76 -11.08 -15.83
CA GLN A 272 12.31 -9.81 -16.44
C GLN A 272 11.29 -10.03 -17.56
N THR A 273 11.63 -10.84 -18.56
CA THR A 273 10.73 -11.10 -19.70
C THR A 273 9.38 -11.69 -19.28
N ARG A 274 9.34 -12.52 -18.23
CA ARG A 274 8.08 -13.10 -17.72
C ARG A 274 7.27 -12.07 -16.94
N VAL A 275 7.93 -11.19 -16.19
CA VAL A 275 7.29 -10.07 -15.48
C VAL A 275 6.68 -9.11 -16.49
N ASP A 276 7.42 -8.71 -17.53
CA ASP A 276 6.92 -7.82 -18.61
C ASP A 276 5.71 -8.45 -19.31
N THR A 277 5.85 -9.71 -19.73
CA THR A 277 4.76 -10.44 -20.40
C THR A 277 3.51 -10.51 -19.52
N PHE A 278 3.67 -10.75 -18.21
CA PHE A 278 2.54 -10.80 -17.29
C PHE A 278 1.92 -9.41 -17.09
N LEU A 279 2.75 -8.37 -16.98
CA LEU A 279 2.32 -6.98 -16.78
C LEU A 279 1.50 -6.45 -17.97
N ASP A 280 1.81 -6.89 -19.18
CA ASP A 280 1.05 -6.55 -20.40
C ASP A 280 -0.14 -7.50 -20.67
N SER A 281 -0.31 -8.55 -19.87
CA SER A 281 -1.32 -9.59 -20.10
C SER A 281 -2.71 -9.23 -19.58
N ALA A 282 -3.71 -10.01 -20.03
CA ALA A 282 -5.07 -9.94 -19.52
C ALA A 282 -5.21 -10.52 -18.09
N GLY A 283 -4.18 -11.16 -17.54
CA GLY A 283 -4.21 -11.76 -16.20
C GLY A 283 -5.03 -13.05 -16.13
N THR A 284 -5.10 -13.79 -17.23
CA THR A 284 -5.76 -15.10 -17.28
C THR A 284 -5.02 -16.13 -16.43
N GLU A 285 -5.64 -17.29 -16.18
CA GLU A 285 -4.96 -18.37 -15.45
C GLU A 285 -3.67 -18.83 -16.13
N ASP A 286 -3.65 -18.89 -17.46
CA ASP A 286 -2.45 -19.22 -18.24
C ASP A 286 -1.34 -18.18 -18.06
N ASP A 287 -1.69 -16.89 -17.94
CA ASP A 287 -0.71 -15.82 -17.71
C ASP A 287 -0.05 -15.95 -16.34
N TRP A 288 -0.87 -16.27 -15.32
CA TRP A 288 -0.39 -16.59 -13.98
C TRP A 288 0.53 -17.81 -13.96
N LEU A 289 0.15 -18.89 -14.66
CA LEU A 289 0.97 -20.10 -14.74
C LEU A 289 2.33 -19.81 -15.40
N LYS A 290 2.37 -19.04 -16.49
CA LYS A 290 3.61 -18.62 -17.17
C LYS A 290 4.50 -17.76 -16.27
N LEU A 291 3.92 -16.87 -15.46
CA LEU A 291 4.67 -16.10 -14.46
C LEU A 291 5.30 -17.05 -13.42
N MET A 292 4.48 -17.93 -12.85
CA MET A 292 4.86 -18.86 -11.77
C MET A 292 5.76 -20.01 -12.20
N GLU A 293 5.95 -20.20 -13.51
CA GLU A 293 6.89 -21.17 -14.06
C GLU A 293 8.36 -20.82 -13.81
N ALA A 294 8.67 -19.54 -13.55
CA ALA A 294 10.04 -19.12 -13.30
C ALA A 294 10.62 -19.91 -12.10
N PRO A 295 11.83 -20.48 -12.19
CA PRO A 295 12.44 -21.28 -11.12
C PRO A 295 12.47 -20.57 -9.76
N PHE A 296 12.57 -19.25 -9.79
CA PHE A 296 12.50 -18.39 -8.61
C PHE A 296 11.26 -18.64 -7.74
N TRP A 297 10.06 -18.73 -8.34
CA TRP A 297 8.80 -18.97 -7.60
C TRP A 297 8.74 -20.35 -6.95
N ARG A 298 9.50 -21.31 -7.49
CA ARG A 298 9.57 -22.70 -7.04
C ARG A 298 10.83 -22.98 -6.22
N SER A 299 11.50 -21.94 -5.71
CA SER A 299 12.70 -22.09 -4.90
C SER A 299 12.45 -23.06 -3.73
N PRO A 300 13.36 -24.01 -3.47
CA PRO A 300 13.27 -24.87 -2.29
C PRO A 300 13.43 -24.10 -0.96
N TYR A 301 13.91 -22.85 -1.06
CA TYR A 301 14.13 -21.90 0.03
C TYR A 301 13.40 -20.59 -0.28
N PRO A 302 12.06 -20.55 -0.14
CA PRO A 302 11.28 -19.35 -0.45
C PRO A 302 11.48 -18.33 0.66
N ASP A 303 12.36 -17.36 0.44
CA ASP A 303 12.81 -16.36 1.42
C ASP A 303 11.85 -15.18 1.64
N GLY A 304 10.65 -15.25 1.06
CA GLY A 304 9.62 -14.21 1.13
C GLY A 304 9.54 -13.32 -0.11
N ARG A 305 10.58 -13.27 -0.95
CA ARG A 305 10.55 -12.54 -2.23
C ARG A 305 9.65 -13.21 -3.27
N SER A 306 9.43 -14.52 -3.14
CA SER A 306 8.51 -15.32 -3.96
C SER A 306 7.15 -15.57 -3.27
N SER A 307 6.65 -14.61 -2.50
CA SER A 307 5.44 -14.75 -1.68
C SER A 307 4.14 -14.44 -2.43
N GLU A 308 3.02 -14.92 -1.89
CA GLU A 308 1.66 -14.61 -2.38
C GLU A 308 1.38 -13.10 -2.43
N ALA A 309 1.94 -12.33 -1.50
CA ALA A 309 1.76 -10.89 -1.47
C ALA A 309 2.52 -10.18 -2.60
N VAL A 310 3.75 -10.63 -2.93
CA VAL A 310 4.49 -10.12 -4.10
C VAL A 310 3.76 -10.49 -5.39
N ALA A 311 3.26 -11.73 -5.48
CA ALA A 311 2.43 -12.18 -6.60
C ALA A 311 1.18 -11.31 -6.77
N ASN A 312 0.47 -11.04 -5.68
CA ASN A 312 -0.70 -10.16 -5.69
C ASN A 312 -0.33 -8.72 -6.10
N MET A 313 0.77 -8.18 -5.60
CA MET A 313 1.27 -6.86 -5.99
C MET A 313 1.55 -6.80 -7.50
N LEU A 314 2.17 -7.82 -8.10
CA LEU A 314 2.39 -7.87 -9.55
C LEU A 314 1.06 -7.79 -10.34
N ASP A 315 0.02 -8.52 -9.90
CA ASP A 315 -1.30 -8.43 -10.55
C ASP A 315 -1.98 -7.08 -10.31
N GLN A 316 -1.81 -6.48 -9.13
CA GLN A 316 -2.31 -5.14 -8.87
C GLN A 316 -1.68 -4.13 -9.81
N LEU A 317 -0.35 -4.17 -10.00
CA LEU A 317 0.36 -3.30 -10.95
C LEU A 317 -0.07 -3.57 -12.41
N ARG A 318 -0.28 -4.83 -12.79
CA ARG A 318 -0.85 -5.21 -14.10
C ARG A 318 -2.23 -4.61 -14.32
N GLN A 319 -3.11 -4.68 -13.32
CA GLN A 319 -4.44 -4.08 -13.42
C GLN A 319 -4.39 -2.55 -13.55
N LEU A 320 -3.41 -1.88 -12.92
CA LEU A 320 -3.20 -0.44 -13.12
C LEU A 320 -2.82 -0.15 -14.58
N ARG A 321 -1.86 -0.89 -15.12
CA ARG A 321 -1.41 -0.75 -16.50
C ARG A 321 -2.49 -1.09 -17.53
N SER A 322 -3.24 -2.18 -17.32
CA SER A 322 -4.34 -2.59 -18.22
C SER A 322 -5.49 -1.59 -18.27
N ARG A 323 -5.57 -0.70 -17.28
CA ARG A 323 -6.54 0.41 -17.24
C ARG A 323 -5.90 1.72 -17.73
N GLY A 324 -4.72 1.65 -18.33
CA GLY A 324 -4.04 2.76 -18.99
C GLY A 324 -3.16 3.62 -18.09
N LEU A 325 -2.90 3.24 -16.83
CA LEU A 325 -1.95 3.98 -15.99
C LEU A 325 -0.51 3.68 -16.39
N ASP A 326 0.34 4.71 -16.37
CA ASP A 326 1.77 4.57 -16.68
C ASP A 326 2.54 3.96 -15.50
N VAL A 327 2.40 2.64 -15.34
CA VAL A 327 3.04 1.80 -14.33
C VAL A 327 3.92 0.77 -15.03
N ASP A 328 5.19 0.71 -14.63
CA ASP A 328 6.16 -0.22 -15.18
C ASP A 328 6.92 -0.97 -14.09
N ILE A 329 7.51 -2.11 -14.44
CA ILE A 329 8.25 -2.96 -13.50
C ILE A 329 9.59 -3.36 -14.09
N PHE A 330 10.64 -3.30 -13.27
CA PHE A 330 11.88 -3.99 -13.58
C PHE A 330 12.35 -4.83 -12.40
N VAL A 331 13.14 -5.84 -12.71
CA VAL A 331 13.81 -6.69 -11.73
C VAL A 331 15.31 -6.41 -11.74
N PHE A 332 15.98 -6.54 -10.61
CA PHE A 332 17.38 -6.11 -10.51
C PHE A 332 18.32 -7.07 -9.78
N ASP A 333 17.86 -8.24 -9.31
CA ASP A 333 18.71 -9.17 -8.59
C ASP A 333 19.62 -9.99 -9.53
N HIS A 334 20.87 -10.20 -9.10
CA HIS A 334 21.90 -10.97 -9.78
C HIS A 334 22.31 -12.19 -8.95
N PRO A 335 21.50 -13.26 -8.89
CA PRO A 335 21.75 -14.40 -7.99
C PRO A 335 23.02 -15.20 -8.31
N LYS A 336 23.57 -15.04 -9.52
CA LYS A 336 24.86 -15.65 -9.93
C LYS A 336 26.07 -14.89 -9.39
N ALA A 337 25.91 -13.64 -8.98
CA ALA A 337 26.94 -12.86 -8.31
C ALA A 337 26.82 -13.03 -6.78
N GLN A 338 27.90 -12.76 -6.05
CA GLN A 338 27.96 -12.93 -4.59
C GLN A 338 28.65 -11.75 -3.93
N GLY A 339 28.31 -11.49 -2.66
CA GLY A 339 28.90 -10.41 -1.87
C GLY A 339 28.84 -9.05 -2.59
N GLN A 340 29.95 -8.31 -2.59
CA GLN A 340 30.01 -6.97 -3.18
C GLN A 340 29.71 -6.93 -4.67
N ALA A 341 30.10 -7.97 -5.44
CA ALA A 341 29.83 -8.02 -6.87
C ALA A 341 28.32 -8.08 -7.17
N ARG A 342 27.52 -8.68 -6.28
CA ARG A 342 26.06 -8.67 -6.37
C ARG A 342 25.50 -7.28 -6.09
N GLU A 343 25.98 -6.60 -5.03
CA GLU A 343 25.56 -5.22 -4.71
C GLU A 343 25.84 -4.26 -5.86
N ASP A 344 27.06 -4.29 -6.43
CA ASP A 344 27.46 -3.41 -7.52
C ASP A 344 26.64 -3.68 -8.79
N ALA A 345 26.32 -4.95 -9.07
CA ALA A 345 25.48 -5.33 -10.21
C ALA A 345 24.02 -4.90 -10.04
N MET A 346 23.44 -5.04 -8.83
CA MET A 346 22.11 -4.53 -8.52
C MET A 346 22.05 -3.01 -8.67
N ALA A 347 23.05 -2.30 -8.12
CA ALA A 347 23.15 -0.84 -8.24
C ALA A 347 23.25 -0.40 -9.70
N ALA A 348 24.07 -1.09 -10.51
CA ALA A 348 24.20 -0.79 -11.94
C ALA A 348 22.88 -0.97 -12.70
N THR A 349 22.10 -2.02 -12.42
CA THR A 349 20.78 -2.22 -13.04
C THR A 349 19.81 -1.12 -12.64
N VAL A 350 19.72 -0.79 -11.34
CA VAL A 350 18.82 0.28 -10.87
C VAL A 350 19.22 1.63 -11.46
N ARG A 351 20.51 1.98 -11.45
CA ARG A 351 21.01 3.22 -12.06
C ARG A 351 20.63 3.30 -13.53
N HIS A 352 20.87 2.24 -14.30
CA HIS A 352 20.55 2.21 -15.72
C HIS A 352 19.07 2.51 -15.98
N GLN A 353 18.16 1.92 -15.20
CA GLN A 353 16.72 2.13 -15.33
C GLN A 353 16.30 3.57 -15.00
N VAL A 354 16.92 4.16 -13.97
CA VAL A 354 16.67 5.56 -13.59
C VAL A 354 17.15 6.52 -14.69
N GLU A 355 18.37 6.30 -15.19
CA GLU A 355 18.98 7.13 -16.23
C GLU A 355 18.26 6.99 -17.59
N SER A 356 17.70 5.81 -17.90
CA SER A 356 16.95 5.57 -19.14
C SER A 356 15.53 6.15 -19.10
N SER A 357 15.03 6.52 -17.92
CA SER A 357 13.66 7.01 -17.76
C SER A 357 13.53 8.17 -16.76
N PRO A 358 14.28 9.28 -16.94
CA PRO A 358 14.38 10.38 -15.97
C PRO A 358 13.08 11.16 -15.76
N GLY A 359 12.05 10.93 -16.57
CA GLY A 359 10.71 11.51 -16.40
C GLY A 359 9.84 10.76 -15.39
N ARG A 360 10.27 9.59 -14.91
CA ARG A 360 9.49 8.71 -14.03
C ARG A 360 9.92 8.83 -12.58
N PHE A 361 9.04 8.46 -11.66
CA PHE A 361 9.37 8.23 -10.26
C PHE A 361 9.68 6.74 -10.05
N HIS A 362 10.77 6.44 -9.34
CA HIS A 362 11.23 5.06 -9.13
C HIS A 362 11.03 4.62 -7.69
N VAL A 363 10.26 3.56 -7.48
CA VAL A 363 10.06 2.92 -6.17
C VAL A 363 10.79 1.59 -6.18
N ILE A 364 11.89 1.47 -5.44
CA ILE A 364 12.76 0.30 -5.47
C ILE A 364 12.60 -0.47 -4.15
N LEU A 365 12.09 -1.69 -4.23
CA LEU A 365 11.90 -2.57 -3.08
C LEU A 365 13.07 -3.57 -3.00
N SER A 366 13.76 -3.60 -1.86
CA SER A 366 14.83 -4.56 -1.57
C SER A 366 14.83 -4.96 -0.11
N GLY A 367 15.54 -6.04 0.24
CA GLY A 367 15.91 -6.30 1.62
C GLY A 367 16.63 -5.09 2.24
N ASN A 368 16.39 -4.82 3.53
CA ASN A 368 16.91 -3.66 4.25
C ASN A 368 18.44 -3.61 4.39
N ILE A 369 19.18 -4.64 3.99
CA ILE A 369 20.63 -4.57 3.90
C ILE A 369 21.06 -3.81 2.65
N HIS A 370 20.36 -4.02 1.53
CA HIS A 370 20.71 -3.50 0.21
C HIS A 370 20.45 -2.00 0.09
N SER A 371 19.37 -1.47 0.67
CA SER A 371 18.97 -0.06 0.53
C SER A 371 19.66 0.91 1.50
N ARG A 372 20.49 0.40 2.43
CA ARG A 372 21.33 1.24 3.32
C ARG A 372 22.20 2.18 2.50
N THR A 373 22.35 3.44 2.95
CA THR A 373 23.24 4.41 2.26
C THR A 373 24.56 4.65 2.99
N LYS A 374 24.83 3.85 4.02
CA LYS A 374 26.08 3.88 4.75
C LYS A 374 26.89 2.62 4.49
N LYS A 375 28.20 2.82 4.33
CA LYS A 375 29.16 1.72 4.23
C LYS A 375 29.19 0.88 5.52
N GLY A 376 29.25 -0.43 5.32
CA GLY A 376 29.56 -1.41 6.35
C GLY A 376 28.33 -2.02 7.02
N LEU A 377 28.52 -3.26 7.47
CA LEU A 377 27.63 -4.04 8.32
C LEU A 377 28.38 -4.41 9.62
N PRO A 378 27.67 -4.76 10.70
CA PRO A 378 28.33 -5.17 11.95
C PRO A 378 29.35 -6.32 11.78
N TRP A 379 29.11 -7.22 10.83
CA TRP A 379 29.97 -8.37 10.52
C TRP A 379 30.89 -8.18 9.29
N ASP A 380 30.66 -7.14 8.48
CA ASP A 380 31.51 -6.81 7.31
C ASP A 380 31.59 -5.28 7.13
N LYS A 381 32.67 -4.68 7.64
CA LYS A 381 32.89 -3.23 7.55
C LYS A 381 33.23 -2.75 6.14
N SER A 382 33.59 -3.65 5.23
CA SER A 382 33.97 -3.31 3.85
C SER A 382 32.78 -3.26 2.90
N PHE A 383 31.69 -3.96 3.25
CA PHE A 383 30.45 -4.04 2.49
C PHE A 383 29.92 -2.66 2.10
N ARG A 384 29.67 -2.46 0.81
CA ARG A 384 29.04 -1.26 0.25
C ARG A 384 27.66 -1.65 -0.29
N PRO A 385 26.59 -1.33 0.44
CA PRO A 385 25.25 -1.66 -0.01
C PRO A 385 24.89 -0.94 -1.32
N MET A 386 23.99 -1.53 -2.10
CA MET A 386 23.41 -0.92 -3.31
C MET A 386 22.97 0.53 -3.09
N GLY A 387 22.27 0.83 -1.98
CA GLY A 387 21.75 2.16 -1.67
C GLY A 387 22.84 3.21 -1.45
N MET A 388 24.03 2.82 -0.99
CA MET A 388 25.18 3.70 -0.88
C MET A 388 25.69 4.07 -2.28
N VAL A 389 25.86 3.07 -3.15
CA VAL A 389 26.32 3.26 -4.53
C VAL A 389 25.36 4.17 -5.30
N LEU A 390 24.07 3.90 -5.22
CA LEU A 390 23.05 4.71 -5.88
C LEU A 390 23.03 6.14 -5.38
N LYS A 391 23.18 6.37 -4.07
CA LYS A 391 23.22 7.73 -3.50
C LYS A 391 24.43 8.52 -3.99
N ASP A 392 25.56 7.87 -4.22
CA ASP A 392 26.77 8.52 -4.71
C ASP A 392 26.70 8.83 -6.22
N GLU A 393 25.88 8.10 -6.97
CA GLU A 393 25.84 8.16 -8.45
C GLU A 393 24.59 8.85 -9.03
N LEU A 394 23.50 8.96 -8.27
CA LEU A 394 22.25 9.57 -8.72
C LEU A 394 21.92 10.86 -7.95
N ASP A 395 21.34 11.84 -8.65
CA ASP A 395 21.04 13.16 -8.08
C ASP A 395 19.99 13.14 -6.96
N SER A 396 19.10 12.14 -6.95
CA SER A 396 17.95 12.13 -6.04
C SER A 396 17.61 10.73 -5.54
N VAL A 397 18.23 10.34 -4.43
CA VAL A 397 17.95 9.08 -3.73
C VAL A 397 17.46 9.34 -2.31
N VAL A 398 16.28 8.82 -1.98
CA VAL A 398 15.73 8.76 -0.62
C VAL A 398 15.59 7.30 -0.23
N ALA A 399 16.39 6.87 0.74
CA ALA A 399 16.31 5.54 1.33
C ALA A 399 15.51 5.55 2.64
N LEU A 400 14.49 4.70 2.76
CA LEU A 400 13.67 4.53 3.95
C LEU A 400 13.75 3.10 4.47
N ASP A 401 13.86 2.96 5.79
CA ASP A 401 13.79 1.67 6.47
C ASP A 401 12.34 1.32 6.78
N MET A 402 12.02 0.03 6.81
CA MET A 402 10.69 -0.43 7.16
C MET A 402 10.42 -0.22 8.64
N ALA A 403 9.33 0.48 8.95
CA ALA A 403 8.72 0.52 10.28
C ALA A 403 7.41 -0.27 10.26
N TYR A 404 7.10 -0.96 11.35
CA TYR A 404 5.89 -1.78 11.44
C TYR A 404 5.49 -1.97 12.90
N ASN A 405 4.21 -2.24 13.14
CA ASN A 405 3.70 -2.77 14.39
C ASN A 405 3.95 -4.29 14.43
N SER A 406 4.02 -4.84 15.63
CA SER A 406 4.26 -6.27 15.85
C SER A 406 3.25 -7.16 15.11
N GLY A 407 3.70 -8.37 14.80
CA GLY A 407 2.91 -9.36 14.10
C GLY A 407 3.77 -10.54 13.65
N SER A 408 3.67 -10.94 12.39
CA SER A 408 4.43 -12.06 11.83
C SER A 408 5.01 -11.77 10.45
N ALA A 409 6.06 -12.52 10.09
CA ALA A 409 6.67 -12.52 8.77
C ALA A 409 7.05 -13.96 8.38
N TRP A 410 7.10 -14.25 7.09
CA TRP A 410 7.66 -15.50 6.57
C TRP A 410 9.18 -15.36 6.43
N ILE A 411 9.95 -16.13 7.20
CA ILE A 411 11.41 -16.00 7.27
C ILE A 411 12.06 -17.37 7.09
N CYS A 412 13.09 -17.42 6.23
CA CYS A 412 14.04 -18.53 6.16
C CYS A 412 15.26 -18.22 7.04
N ALA A 413 15.47 -19.01 8.08
CA ALA A 413 16.61 -18.89 8.97
C ALA A 413 17.25 -20.26 9.24
N VAL A 414 18.55 -20.29 9.51
CA VAL A 414 19.24 -21.52 9.89
C VAL A 414 18.68 -21.98 11.24
N ASP A 415 18.26 -23.24 11.33
CA ASP A 415 17.72 -23.78 12.58
C ASP A 415 18.81 -23.80 13.66
N SER A 416 18.59 -23.04 14.73
CA SER A 416 19.50 -22.99 15.88
C SER A 416 19.27 -24.15 16.87
N LYS A 417 18.29 -25.02 16.66
CA LYS A 417 17.92 -26.13 17.56
C LYS A 417 18.64 -27.47 17.25
N GLY A 418 19.93 -27.40 16.91
CA GLY A 418 20.84 -28.54 17.10
C GLY A 418 21.19 -29.38 15.88
N VAL A 419 20.80 -29.00 14.67
CA VAL A 419 21.44 -29.47 13.43
C VAL A 419 21.92 -28.24 12.68
N LYS A 420 23.19 -27.87 12.85
CA LYS A 420 23.81 -26.90 11.95
C LYS A 420 23.65 -27.45 10.53
N ASP A 421 23.10 -26.65 9.62
CA ASP A 421 23.03 -26.84 8.16
C ASP A 421 21.64 -27.04 7.52
N GLN A 422 20.52 -26.93 8.25
CA GLN A 422 19.19 -26.87 7.61
C GLN A 422 18.54 -25.48 7.71
N LEU A 423 18.30 -24.87 6.54
CA LEU A 423 17.55 -23.62 6.40
C LEU A 423 16.04 -23.93 6.57
N ALA A 424 15.46 -23.42 7.66
CA ALA A 424 14.04 -23.60 7.98
C ALA A 424 13.26 -22.33 7.62
N CYS A 425 12.33 -22.46 6.69
CA CYS A 425 11.42 -21.40 6.26
C CYS A 425 10.05 -21.57 6.90
N GLY A 426 9.46 -20.48 7.40
CA GLY A 426 8.11 -20.50 7.93
C GLY A 426 7.73 -19.20 8.61
N ILE A 427 6.55 -19.20 9.22
CA ILE A 427 6.05 -18.07 10.00
C ILE A 427 6.97 -17.86 11.22
N ARG A 428 7.36 -16.60 11.44
CA ARG A 428 8.12 -16.14 12.59
C ARG A 428 7.48 -14.87 13.14
N GLU A 429 7.62 -14.65 14.44
CA GLU A 429 7.21 -13.40 15.08
C GLU A 429 8.06 -12.24 14.55
N ALA A 430 7.41 -11.14 14.22
CA ALA A 430 8.03 -9.89 13.86
C ALA A 430 7.72 -8.87 14.95
N LYS A 431 8.75 -8.45 15.70
CA LYS A 431 8.59 -7.44 16.76
C LYS A 431 8.74 -6.06 16.17
N GLY A 432 7.76 -5.20 16.43
CA GLY A 432 7.68 -3.84 15.91
C GLY A 432 7.22 -2.85 16.97
N ARG A 433 6.84 -1.65 16.54
CA ARG A 433 6.24 -0.60 17.37
C ARG A 433 5.00 -0.08 16.67
N ASP A 434 3.92 0.06 17.43
CA ASP A 434 2.75 0.76 16.94
C ASP A 434 3.07 2.25 16.79
N ASN A 435 3.05 2.73 15.54
CA ASN A 435 3.26 4.14 15.20
C ASN A 435 2.01 4.76 14.54
N GLY A 436 0.85 4.11 14.69
CA GLY A 436 -0.42 4.57 14.15
C GLY A 436 -1.14 3.53 13.29
N ASP A 437 -2.27 3.96 12.72
CA ASP A 437 -3.24 3.14 12.00
C ASP A 437 -3.12 3.26 10.46
N ARG A 438 -2.21 4.09 9.95
CA ARG A 438 -2.06 4.37 8.51
C ARG A 438 -0.64 4.17 8.01
N PHE A 439 -0.54 3.88 6.72
CA PHE A 439 0.72 3.90 6.02
C PHE A 439 1.27 5.32 5.95
N PHE A 440 2.55 5.48 6.23
CA PHE A 440 3.22 6.78 6.13
C PHE A 440 4.67 6.64 5.70
N LEU A 441 5.22 7.71 5.10
CA LEU A 441 6.63 7.95 4.92
C LEU A 441 7.00 9.15 5.77
N HIS A 442 8.09 9.02 6.52
CA HIS A 442 8.63 10.10 7.32
C HIS A 442 10.14 10.21 7.14
N THR A 443 10.60 11.37 6.72
CA THR A 443 12.03 11.70 6.54
C THR A 443 12.52 12.63 7.64
N TRP A 444 13.73 12.41 8.17
CA TRP A 444 14.27 13.15 9.31
C TRP A 444 15.08 14.41 8.95
N GLY A 445 15.28 14.71 7.65
CA GLY A 445 16.17 15.80 7.21
C GLY A 445 17.67 15.48 7.31
N GLY A 446 18.00 14.23 7.65
CA GLY A 446 19.35 13.67 7.71
C GLY A 446 19.25 12.14 7.68
N THR A 447 20.35 11.44 7.96
CA THR A 447 20.37 9.96 7.98
C THR A 447 20.60 9.39 9.37
N ASN A 448 19.99 8.24 9.67
CA ASN A 448 20.28 7.47 10.88
C ASN A 448 21.67 6.77 10.82
N GLY A 449 21.96 5.97 11.84
CA GLY A 449 23.21 5.22 11.97
C GLY A 449 23.51 4.22 10.84
N ASP A 450 22.49 3.81 10.07
CA ASP A 450 22.56 2.87 8.94
C ASP A 450 22.48 3.56 7.57
N GLY A 451 22.34 4.89 7.55
CA GLY A 451 22.25 5.67 6.32
C GLY A 451 20.82 5.82 5.78
N TYR A 452 19.78 5.43 6.52
CA TYR A 452 18.40 5.69 6.11
C TYR A 452 18.02 7.13 6.37
N HIS A 453 17.32 7.75 5.42
CA HIS A 453 16.82 9.13 5.50
C HIS A 453 15.53 9.25 6.32
N GLY A 454 14.93 8.11 6.66
CA GLY A 454 13.62 8.04 7.28
C GLY A 454 13.09 6.61 7.37
N VAL A 455 11.79 6.50 7.59
CA VAL A 455 11.05 5.24 7.60
C VAL A 455 9.83 5.29 6.72
N PHE A 456 9.40 4.13 6.24
CA PHE A 456 8.05 3.91 5.75
C PHE A 456 7.34 2.92 6.68
N TYR A 457 6.17 3.28 7.17
CA TYR A 457 5.42 2.49 8.14
C TYR A 457 4.26 1.77 7.48
N VAL A 458 4.09 0.49 7.81
CA VAL A 458 3.07 -0.39 7.19
C VAL A 458 2.08 -1.01 8.19
N GLY A 459 1.98 -0.49 9.41
CA GLY A 459 1.05 -1.04 10.41
C GLY A 459 1.44 -2.43 10.92
N PRO A 460 0.50 -3.21 11.48
CA PRO A 460 0.76 -4.57 11.94
C PRO A 460 1.04 -5.50 10.76
N VAL A 461 2.06 -6.34 10.90
CA VAL A 461 2.52 -7.21 9.80
C VAL A 461 2.01 -8.64 9.91
N SER A 462 1.68 -9.23 8.77
CA SER A 462 1.27 -10.63 8.66
C SER A 462 2.18 -11.37 7.69
N ALA A 463 2.56 -12.60 8.07
CA ALA A 463 3.37 -13.44 7.21
C ALA A 463 2.67 -13.70 5.86
N SER A 464 3.41 -13.61 4.77
CA SER A 464 2.96 -14.02 3.44
C SER A 464 3.64 -15.32 3.05
N ALA A 465 2.84 -16.36 2.85
CA ALA A 465 3.33 -17.68 2.43
C ALA A 465 3.92 -17.62 1.01
N PRO A 466 4.74 -18.61 0.61
CA PRO A 466 5.22 -18.74 -0.77
C PRO A 466 4.06 -18.86 -1.75
N ALA A 467 4.11 -18.15 -2.88
CA ALA A 467 3.04 -18.19 -3.89
C ALA A 467 2.88 -19.58 -4.54
N VAL A 468 3.96 -20.37 -4.55
CA VAL A 468 3.95 -21.76 -5.00
C VAL A 468 4.43 -22.64 -3.85
N HIS A 469 3.53 -23.47 -3.33
CA HIS A 469 3.89 -24.47 -2.34
C HIS A 469 4.71 -25.62 -2.95
N LYS A 470 5.62 -26.21 -2.17
CA LYS A 470 6.26 -27.49 -2.52
C LYS A 470 5.15 -28.51 -2.82
N GLY A 471 5.08 -28.99 -4.06
CA GLY A 471 4.10 -29.99 -4.50
C GLY A 471 3.37 -29.66 -5.81
N LEU A 472 3.32 -28.39 -6.21
CA LEU A 472 2.71 -27.98 -7.49
C LEU A 472 3.78 -27.83 -8.58
N GLY A 473 4.28 -28.97 -9.05
CA GLY A 473 5.16 -29.07 -10.21
C GLY A 473 6.35 -29.97 -9.95
N ARG A 474 6.29 -31.21 -10.43
CA ARG A 474 7.42 -32.14 -10.40
C ARG A 474 8.54 -31.70 -11.33
N PRO A 475 9.80 -31.66 -10.88
CA PRO A 475 10.91 -31.96 -11.74
C PRO A 475 11.11 -33.49 -11.73
N GLY A 476 10.48 -34.19 -12.68
CA GLY A 476 11.05 -35.43 -13.23
C GLY A 476 10.82 -36.80 -12.56
N GLY A 477 9.76 -37.05 -11.78
CA GLY A 477 9.49 -38.41 -11.28
C GLY A 477 8.01 -38.69 -11.08
N GLY A 478 7.41 -39.56 -11.89
CA GLY A 478 6.00 -39.92 -11.77
C GLY A 478 5.71 -40.83 -10.57
N ASP A 479 4.78 -40.42 -9.69
CA ASP A 479 4.05 -41.27 -8.74
C ASP A 479 2.76 -40.62 -8.21
N ASN A 480 1.63 -40.85 -8.88
CA ASN A 480 0.31 -40.39 -8.43
C ASN A 480 0.00 -40.77 -6.96
N SER A 481 0.06 -39.82 -6.03
CA SER A 481 -0.65 -39.90 -4.75
C SER A 481 -1.30 -38.56 -4.44
N GLY A 482 -2.61 -38.53 -4.65
CA GLY A 482 -3.46 -37.42 -4.28
C GLY A 482 -3.78 -37.40 -2.79
N VAL A 483 -4.40 -36.29 -2.39
CA VAL A 483 -4.97 -35.95 -1.07
C VAL A 483 -3.98 -35.31 -0.08
N PRO A 484 -4.24 -34.06 0.38
CA PRO A 484 -3.56 -33.51 1.53
C PRO A 484 -3.98 -34.31 2.77
N THR A 485 -3.05 -35.00 3.42
CA THR A 485 -3.26 -35.44 4.80
C THR A 485 -3.32 -34.20 5.69
N GLU A 486 -4.40 -34.05 6.45
CA GLU A 486 -4.55 -33.02 7.48
C GLU A 486 -3.30 -32.97 8.37
N ASP A 487 -2.62 -31.83 8.40
CA ASP A 487 -1.55 -31.60 9.34
C ASP A 487 -2.13 -31.55 10.76
N ARG A 488 -1.66 -32.46 11.62
CA ARG A 488 -1.92 -32.44 13.06
C ARG A 488 -1.55 -31.05 13.61
N THR A 489 -2.51 -30.45 14.31
CA THR A 489 -2.33 -29.26 15.15
C THR A 489 -1.05 -29.36 15.98
N PRO A 490 -0.10 -28.40 15.90
CA PRO A 490 1.07 -28.43 16.75
C PRO A 490 0.66 -28.09 18.19
N THR A 491 0.79 -29.05 19.09
CA THR A 491 0.70 -28.82 20.54
C THR A 491 1.88 -27.95 20.99
N LEU A 492 1.58 -26.86 21.71
CA LEU A 492 2.56 -26.07 22.46
C LEU A 492 3.35 -26.99 23.40
N ALA A 493 4.67 -27.05 23.25
CA ALA A 493 5.53 -27.78 24.17
C ALA A 493 5.68 -26.98 25.47
N LEU A 494 5.15 -27.52 26.57
CA LEU A 494 5.47 -27.11 27.94
C LEU A 494 6.74 -27.84 28.40
N HIS A 495 7.72 -27.02 28.83
CA HIS A 495 8.98 -27.29 29.52
C HIS A 495 10.13 -27.95 28.74
#